data_AF-A0A0F9YV49-F1
#
_entry.id   AF-A0A0F9YV49-F1
#
_cell.length_a   1.000
_cell.length_b   1.000
_cell.length_c   1.000
_cell.angle_alpha   90.00
_cell.angle_beta   90.00
_cell.angle_gamma   90.00
#
_symmetry.space_group_name_H-M   'P 1'
#
loop_
_entity.id
_entity.type
_entity.pdbx_description
1 polymer ?
#
loop_
_entity_poly.entity_id
_entity_poly.type
_entity_poly.pdbx_seq_one_letter_code
_entity_poly.pdbx_strand_id
1 'polypeptide(L)'
;MKIKKVLIVATPLFLISSVFSADAAPENSLSLDDSVENISQKKAESKIKLDKIKFTHPIIKVINETAGLLQLETVGKIFKLRAHIQDIIIGKMDPKTKKREGLFQIGDKKFSLQDLVKLEKDRLIDLQPKRSSLMDLYEDDKDLFDAEWNKLVDGHDLTPILNAGLKEVMDEFIKTNQMFISYVQAMKDIVKELVDEYVKEGQLENSYLKIFAYEKNGKEVDRLKKEVKSFEDFNNILTEINMFLGSFLYSIPDKVKLFMDKYVNKPAK
;
A
#
# COMPACT_ATOMS: atom_id res chain seq x y z
N MET A 1 -17.63 29.15 29.73
CA MET A 1 -17.03 28.34 28.65
C MET A 1 -15.80 27.61 29.21
N LYS A 2 -15.84 26.29 29.38
CA LYS A 2 -14.74 25.52 30.00
C LYS A 2 -13.90 24.89 28.88
N ILE A 3 -12.70 25.41 28.66
CA ILE A 3 -11.69 24.80 27.79
C ILE A 3 -11.09 23.63 28.57
N LYS A 4 -11.41 22.39 28.16
CA LYS A 4 -10.77 21.18 28.71
C LYS A 4 -9.32 21.13 28.21
N LYS A 5 -8.39 21.03 29.16
CA LYS A 5 -6.95 20.82 28.93
C LYS A 5 -6.73 19.59 28.05
N VAL A 6 -6.10 19.78 26.89
CA VAL A 6 -5.52 18.69 26.10
C VAL A 6 -4.28 18.22 26.84
N LEU A 7 -4.34 17.00 27.37
CA LEU A 7 -3.24 16.33 28.03
C LEU A 7 -2.21 15.94 26.96
N ILE A 8 -1.09 16.66 26.91
CA ILE A 8 0.05 16.33 26.05
C ILE A 8 0.75 15.14 26.69
N VAL A 9 0.49 13.94 26.16
CA VAL A 9 1.23 12.72 26.54
C VAL A 9 2.56 12.75 25.80
N ALA A 10 3.64 13.08 26.52
CA ALA A 10 5.00 12.94 26.05
C ALA A 10 5.29 11.48 25.70
N THR A 11 5.80 11.22 24.49
CA THR A 11 6.25 9.87 24.07
C THR A 11 7.76 9.92 23.77
N PRO A 12 8.57 8.91 24.16
CA PRO A 12 10.02 9.01 24.21
C PRO A 12 10.69 8.92 22.82
N LEU A 13 11.71 9.77 22.62
CA LEU A 13 12.71 9.73 21.54
C LEU A 13 13.52 8.43 21.59
N PHE A 14 13.93 7.88 20.45
CA PHE A 14 15.28 7.29 20.29
C PHE A 14 15.74 7.23 18.81
N LEU A 15 17.02 7.56 18.63
CA LEU A 15 17.80 7.73 17.40
C LEU A 15 18.18 6.42 16.72
N ILE A 16 18.08 6.36 15.38
CA ILE A 16 19.01 5.58 14.53
C ILE A 16 19.28 6.34 13.21
N SER A 17 20.56 6.57 12.93
CA SER A 17 21.14 7.28 11.77
C SER A 17 21.38 6.38 10.55
N SER A 18 21.68 7.03 9.40
CA SER A 18 22.31 6.52 8.16
C SER A 18 21.33 6.04 7.06
N VAL A 19 21.46 6.25 5.74
CA VAL A 19 22.31 7.04 4.81
C VAL A 19 21.41 7.31 3.56
N PHE A 20 21.42 8.50 2.97
CA PHE A 20 20.96 8.71 1.58
C PHE A 20 22.04 9.49 0.83
N SER A 21 22.53 8.91 -0.27
CA SER A 21 23.22 9.62 -1.34
C SER A 21 22.27 9.68 -2.53
N ALA A 22 21.95 10.88 -2.97
CA ALA A 22 21.24 11.16 -4.20
C ALA A 22 22.26 11.51 -5.28
N ASP A 23 22.10 10.97 -6.49
CA ASP A 23 22.65 11.60 -7.69
C ASP A 23 21.70 11.39 -8.88
N ALA A 24 21.72 12.41 -9.74
CA ALA A 24 20.66 12.84 -10.65
C ALA A 24 20.49 12.02 -11.93
N ALA A 25 19.37 12.30 -12.62
CA ALA A 25 18.95 11.79 -13.93
C ALA A 25 19.93 12.15 -15.07
N PRO A 26 19.75 11.56 -16.27
CA PRO A 26 18.94 12.28 -17.27
C PRO A 26 18.03 11.40 -18.18
N GLU A 27 17.21 12.14 -18.93
CA GLU A 27 16.15 11.81 -19.88
C GLU A 27 16.58 10.95 -21.09
N ASN A 28 15.66 10.15 -21.63
CA ASN A 28 15.33 10.17 -23.06
C ASN A 28 14.04 9.39 -23.39
N SER A 29 13.33 9.94 -24.36
CA SER A 29 12.02 9.58 -24.90
C SER A 29 12.07 8.43 -25.90
N LEU A 30 10.98 7.67 -26.02
CA LEU A 30 10.57 6.98 -27.24
C LEU A 30 9.07 6.63 -27.17
N SER A 31 8.34 7.11 -28.18
CA SER A 31 6.90 7.05 -28.42
C SER A 31 6.43 5.67 -28.88
N LEU A 32 5.24 5.23 -28.46
CA LEU A 32 4.48 4.15 -29.10
C LEU A 32 2.95 4.34 -28.90
N ASP A 33 2.28 4.61 -30.04
CA ASP A 33 0.87 4.43 -30.44
C ASP A 33 -0.32 4.96 -29.60
N ASP A 34 -0.94 6.00 -30.16
CA ASP A 34 -2.02 6.87 -29.63
C ASP A 34 -3.43 6.24 -29.47
N SER A 35 -3.62 4.94 -29.73
CA SER A 35 -4.96 4.34 -29.72
C SER A 35 -5.30 3.53 -28.45
N VAL A 36 -4.32 3.22 -27.60
CA VAL A 36 -4.54 2.59 -26.27
C VAL A 36 -4.45 3.63 -25.14
N GLU A 37 -3.92 4.81 -25.43
CA GLU A 37 -3.70 5.90 -24.47
C GLU A 37 -5.01 6.53 -23.96
N ASN A 38 -6.06 6.62 -24.79
CA ASN A 38 -7.26 7.36 -24.41
C ASN A 38 -8.14 6.68 -23.33
N ILE A 39 -8.10 5.35 -23.21
CA ILE A 39 -8.81 4.62 -22.14
C ILE A 39 -7.95 4.53 -20.87
N SER A 40 -6.62 4.47 -21.02
CA SER A 40 -5.68 4.49 -19.90
C SER A 40 -5.54 5.88 -19.28
N GLN A 41 -5.63 6.96 -20.07
CA GLN A 41 -5.55 8.34 -19.60
C GLN A 41 -6.79 8.73 -18.78
N LYS A 42 -8.02 8.38 -19.19
CA LYS A 42 -9.22 8.66 -18.38
C LYS A 42 -9.26 7.90 -17.04
N LYS A 43 -8.66 6.70 -16.98
CA LYS A 43 -8.52 5.92 -15.74
C LYS A 43 -7.31 6.37 -14.89
N ALA A 44 -6.33 7.02 -15.50
CA ALA A 44 -5.22 7.69 -14.83
C ALA A 44 -5.62 9.07 -14.28
N GLU A 45 -6.48 9.81 -14.99
CA GLU A 45 -7.00 11.12 -14.56
C GLU A 45 -7.97 11.00 -13.38
N SER A 46 -8.72 9.90 -13.25
CA SER A 46 -9.51 9.62 -12.05
C SER A 46 -8.69 9.05 -10.88
N LYS A 47 -7.47 8.55 -11.14
CA LYS A 47 -6.48 8.17 -10.11
C LYS A 47 -5.64 9.34 -9.60
N ILE A 48 -5.73 10.52 -10.23
CA ILE A 48 -5.14 11.78 -9.79
C ILE A 48 -6.27 12.57 -9.09
N LYS A 49 -6.49 12.48 -7.78
CA LYS A 49 -5.74 13.20 -6.72
C LYS A 49 -5.97 12.58 -5.33
N LEU A 50 -6.14 11.26 -5.21
CA LEU A 50 -6.30 10.64 -3.88
C LEU A 50 -5.05 10.79 -3.00
N ASP A 51 -3.88 11.04 -3.59
CA ASP A 51 -2.63 11.33 -2.87
C ASP A 51 -2.41 12.84 -2.57
N LYS A 52 -3.38 13.69 -2.94
CA LYS A 52 -3.37 15.14 -2.74
C LYS A 52 -4.66 15.66 -2.09
N ILE A 53 -5.37 14.80 -1.36
CA ILE A 53 -6.47 15.21 -0.51
C ILE A 53 -5.87 16.09 0.59
N LYS A 54 -6.36 17.33 0.68
CA LYS A 54 -5.93 18.28 1.70
C LYS A 54 -6.83 18.10 2.92
N PHE A 55 -6.27 17.53 3.98
CA PHE A 55 -6.95 17.44 5.25
C PHE A 55 -7.20 18.82 5.84
N THR A 56 -8.43 19.04 6.26
CA THR A 56 -8.96 20.24 6.89
C THR A 56 -9.18 20.05 8.38
N HIS A 57 -9.06 18.81 8.89
CA HIS A 57 -9.19 18.53 10.32
C HIS A 57 -8.35 19.50 11.16
N PRO A 58 -8.89 20.10 12.25
CA PRO A 58 -8.17 21.10 13.05
C PRO A 58 -6.79 20.63 13.49
N ILE A 59 -6.62 19.33 13.76
CA ILE A 59 -5.34 18.77 14.18
C ILE A 59 -4.22 18.96 13.14
N ILE A 60 -4.55 18.97 11.85
CA ILE A 60 -3.58 19.19 10.77
C ILE A 60 -3.10 20.63 10.79
N LYS A 61 -4.01 21.57 11.03
CA LYS A 61 -3.67 22.98 11.24
C LYS A 61 -2.73 23.12 12.45
N VAL A 62 -3.07 22.50 13.59
CA VAL A 62 -2.21 22.55 14.78
C VAL A 62 -0.84 21.91 14.51
N ILE A 63 -0.78 20.77 13.80
CA ILE A 63 0.48 20.12 13.39
C ILE A 63 1.32 21.04 12.51
N ASN A 64 0.70 21.71 11.53
CA ASN A 64 1.41 22.58 10.60
C ASN A 64 1.97 23.83 11.32
N GLU A 65 1.15 24.45 12.18
CA GLU A 65 1.48 25.68 12.90
C GLU A 65 2.44 25.45 14.08
N THR A 66 2.45 24.26 14.68
CA THR A 66 3.27 23.97 15.87
C THR A 66 4.58 23.31 15.45
N ALA A 67 5.71 24.00 15.65
CA ALA A 67 7.06 23.50 15.37
C ALA A 67 7.35 22.10 15.96
N GLY A 68 6.70 21.69 17.06
CA GLY A 68 7.01 20.47 17.82
C GLY A 68 5.98 19.33 17.83
N LEU A 69 4.78 19.48 17.27
CA LEU A 69 3.75 18.42 17.37
C LEU A 69 4.09 17.20 16.50
N LEU A 70 4.61 17.45 15.29
CA LEU A 70 5.12 16.40 14.42
C LEU A 70 6.62 16.62 14.22
N GLN A 71 7.41 15.73 14.83
CA GLN A 71 8.87 15.77 14.70
C GLN A 71 9.27 15.48 13.25
N LEU A 72 10.34 16.13 12.76
CA LEU A 72 10.88 15.88 11.42
C LEU A 72 11.23 14.41 11.18
N GLU A 73 11.58 13.70 12.26
CA GLU A 73 11.78 12.25 12.23
C GLU A 73 10.52 11.50 11.80
N THR A 74 9.34 11.90 12.27
CA THR A 74 8.06 11.29 11.88
C THR A 74 7.78 11.50 10.40
N VAL A 75 8.04 12.70 9.86
CA VAL A 75 7.93 12.98 8.42
C VAL A 75 8.85 12.05 7.63
N GLY A 76 10.11 11.90 8.06
CA GLY A 76 11.06 10.96 7.47
C GLY A 76 10.61 9.50 7.54
N LYS A 77 10.03 9.07 8.66
CA LYS A 77 9.44 7.72 8.82
C LYS A 77 8.30 7.48 7.83
N ILE A 78 7.44 8.48 7.60
CA ILE A 78 6.35 8.39 6.61
C ILE A 78 6.92 8.26 5.19
N PHE A 79 7.93 9.06 4.81
CA PHE A 79 8.60 8.92 3.50
C PHE A 79 9.20 7.52 3.32
N LYS A 80 9.91 7.00 4.34
CA LYS A 80 10.50 5.65 4.31
C LYS A 80 9.43 4.57 4.16
N LEU A 81 8.32 4.68 4.89
CA LEU A 81 7.19 3.75 4.80
C LEU A 81 6.58 3.76 3.39
N ARG A 82 6.34 4.95 2.80
CA ARG A 82 5.83 5.07 1.44
C ARG A 82 6.76 4.42 0.41
N ALA A 83 8.07 4.69 0.52
CA ALA A 83 9.07 4.08 -0.36
C ALA A 83 9.09 2.56 -0.22
N HIS A 84 9.03 2.04 1.01
CA HIS A 84 8.99 0.61 1.28
C HIS A 84 7.72 -0.04 0.72
N ILE A 85 6.55 0.57 0.90
CA ILE A 85 5.30 0.09 0.30
C ILE A 85 5.43 0.04 -1.23
N GLN A 86 6.01 1.07 -1.85
CA GLN A 86 6.27 1.05 -3.30
C GLN A 86 7.20 -0.08 -3.71
N ASP A 87 8.30 -0.31 -2.98
CA ASP A 87 9.20 -1.42 -3.25
C ASP A 87 8.50 -2.79 -3.15
N ILE A 88 7.54 -2.96 -2.24
CA ILE A 88 6.71 -4.18 -2.17
C ILE A 88 5.81 -4.29 -3.41
N ILE A 89 5.12 -3.19 -3.77
CA ILE A 89 4.12 -3.19 -4.86
C ILE A 89 4.78 -3.46 -6.21
N ILE A 90 5.80 -2.68 -6.58
CA ILE A 90 6.41 -2.67 -7.92
C ILE A 90 7.83 -3.21 -7.97
N GLY A 91 8.37 -3.69 -6.84
CA GLY A 91 9.75 -4.15 -6.74
C GLY A 91 10.75 -3.03 -6.41
N LYS A 92 11.87 -3.44 -5.85
CA LYS A 92 12.96 -2.56 -5.42
C LYS A 92 13.89 -2.25 -6.58
N MET A 93 14.31 -1.00 -6.68
CA MET A 93 15.29 -0.59 -7.70
C MET A 93 16.68 -1.16 -7.39
N ASP A 94 17.24 -1.96 -8.29
CA ASP A 94 18.65 -2.34 -8.23
C ASP A 94 19.52 -1.11 -8.62
N PRO A 95 20.46 -0.69 -7.77
CA PRO A 95 21.25 0.51 -8.00
C PRO A 95 22.23 0.39 -9.18
N LYS A 96 22.66 -0.83 -9.52
CA LYS A 96 23.61 -1.15 -10.60
C LYS A 96 22.88 -1.30 -11.93
N THR A 97 21.81 -2.10 -11.97
CA THR A 97 21.11 -2.41 -13.23
C THR A 97 20.03 -1.39 -13.58
N LYS A 98 19.60 -0.56 -12.61
CA LYS A 98 18.47 0.38 -12.72
C LYS A 98 17.16 -0.30 -13.11
N LYS A 99 17.05 -1.61 -12.88
CA LYS A 99 15.81 -2.37 -13.06
C LYS A 99 15.15 -2.59 -11.71
N ARG A 100 13.83 -2.69 -11.71
CA ARG A 100 13.09 -3.12 -10.52
C ARG A 100 13.15 -4.64 -10.42
N GLU A 101 13.51 -5.13 -9.24
CA GLU A 101 13.47 -6.54 -8.90
C GLU A 101 12.37 -6.80 -7.89
N GLY A 102 11.63 -7.89 -8.09
CA GLY A 102 10.69 -8.40 -7.12
C GLY A 102 11.34 -8.68 -5.77
N LEU A 103 10.55 -8.61 -4.70
CA LEU A 103 11.02 -8.92 -3.34
C LEU A 103 10.75 -10.37 -2.95
N PHE A 104 9.82 -11.05 -3.61
CA PHE A 104 9.31 -12.35 -3.19
C PHE A 104 9.79 -13.46 -4.12
N GLN A 105 10.43 -14.48 -3.56
CA GLN A 105 11.00 -15.58 -4.33
C GLN A 105 9.96 -16.70 -4.47
N ILE A 106 9.61 -17.08 -5.69
CA ILE A 106 8.81 -18.27 -6.00
C ILE A 106 9.56 -19.12 -7.01
N GLY A 107 10.02 -20.30 -6.60
CA GLY A 107 10.97 -21.10 -7.39
C GLY A 107 12.27 -20.32 -7.60
N ASP A 108 12.73 -20.22 -8.85
CA ASP A 108 13.96 -19.50 -9.22
C ASP A 108 13.73 -18.02 -9.59
N LYS A 109 12.49 -17.54 -9.52
CA LYS A 109 12.12 -16.17 -9.95
C LYS A 109 11.71 -15.30 -8.77
N LYS A 110 12.07 -14.03 -8.85
CA LYS A 110 11.60 -12.97 -7.95
C LYS A 110 10.39 -12.26 -8.55
N PHE A 111 9.40 -11.99 -7.72
CA PHE A 111 8.15 -11.34 -8.08
C PHE A 111 7.92 -10.10 -7.21
N SER A 112 7.44 -9.02 -7.81
CA SER A 112 6.78 -7.94 -7.08
C SER A 112 5.35 -8.34 -6.74
N LEU A 113 4.68 -7.61 -5.84
CA LEU A 113 3.27 -7.88 -5.58
C LEU A 113 2.40 -7.71 -6.84
N GLN A 114 2.70 -6.74 -7.71
CA GLN A 114 1.98 -6.60 -8.98
C GLN A 114 2.19 -7.79 -9.92
N ASP A 115 3.39 -8.37 -9.96
CA ASP A 115 3.63 -9.59 -10.73
C ASP A 115 2.80 -10.76 -10.17
N LEU A 116 2.67 -10.86 -8.85
CA LEU A 116 1.85 -11.87 -8.18
C LEU A 116 0.35 -11.68 -8.45
N VAL A 117 -0.14 -10.43 -8.43
CA VAL A 117 -1.52 -10.10 -8.85
C VAL A 117 -1.77 -10.53 -10.30
N LYS A 118 -0.82 -10.25 -11.18
CA LYS A 118 -0.94 -10.64 -12.59
C LYS A 118 -0.98 -12.17 -12.73
N LEU A 119 -0.07 -12.87 -12.04
CA LEU A 119 -0.01 -14.33 -12.07
C LEU A 119 -1.29 -14.98 -11.51
N GLU A 120 -1.87 -14.41 -10.45
CA GLU A 120 -3.17 -14.81 -9.89
C GLU A 120 -4.31 -14.62 -10.91
N LYS A 121 -4.34 -13.50 -11.63
CA LYS A 121 -5.35 -13.21 -12.67
C LYS A 121 -5.19 -14.08 -13.92
N ASP A 122 -3.97 -14.24 -14.41
CA ASP A 122 -3.67 -15.02 -15.61
C ASP A 122 -4.10 -16.49 -15.40
N ARG A 123 -3.94 -17.03 -14.17
CA ARG A 123 -4.49 -18.35 -13.79
C ARG A 123 -6.01 -18.41 -13.91
N LEU A 124 -6.72 -17.42 -13.36
CA LEU A 124 -8.18 -17.38 -13.42
C LEU A 124 -8.67 -17.33 -14.87
N ILE A 125 -7.97 -16.61 -15.74
CA ILE A 125 -8.28 -16.54 -17.18
C ILE A 125 -8.05 -17.89 -17.87
N ASP A 126 -6.94 -18.59 -17.60
CA ASP A 126 -6.67 -19.91 -18.21
C ASP A 126 -7.70 -20.99 -17.81
N LEU A 127 -8.25 -20.90 -16.60
CA LEU A 127 -9.23 -21.86 -16.09
C LEU A 127 -10.66 -21.59 -16.58
N GLN A 128 -11.00 -20.37 -17.01
CA GLN A 128 -12.36 -20.00 -17.42
C GLN A 128 -12.86 -20.77 -18.66
N PRO A 129 -12.12 -20.84 -19.78
CA PRO A 129 -12.52 -21.65 -20.93
C PRO A 129 -12.72 -23.12 -20.58
N LYS A 130 -11.83 -23.67 -19.74
CA LYS A 130 -11.90 -25.06 -19.27
C LYS A 130 -13.14 -25.30 -18.41
N ARG A 131 -13.51 -24.33 -17.56
CA ARG A 131 -14.73 -24.37 -16.76
C ARG A 131 -15.98 -24.36 -17.64
N SER A 132 -16.03 -23.48 -18.63
CA SER A 132 -17.15 -23.39 -19.57
C SER A 132 -17.33 -24.70 -20.34
N SER A 133 -16.24 -25.26 -20.88
CA SER A 133 -16.32 -26.56 -21.56
C SER A 133 -16.78 -27.69 -20.63
N LEU A 134 -16.34 -27.71 -19.36
CA LEU A 134 -16.83 -28.67 -18.37
C LEU A 134 -18.31 -28.47 -18.04
N MET A 135 -18.78 -27.23 -17.94
CA MET A 135 -20.21 -26.95 -17.71
C MET A 135 -21.06 -27.46 -18.88
N ASP A 136 -20.60 -27.26 -20.12
CA ASP A 136 -21.30 -27.75 -21.32
C ASP A 136 -21.29 -29.29 -21.40
N LEU A 137 -20.24 -29.95 -20.90
CA LEU A 137 -20.09 -31.41 -20.89
C LEU A 137 -20.91 -32.10 -19.80
N TYR A 138 -21.18 -31.40 -18.69
CA TYR A 138 -21.80 -31.97 -17.49
C TYR A 138 -23.03 -31.15 -17.04
N GLU A 139 -23.75 -30.55 -17.98
CA GLU A 139 -24.90 -29.66 -17.72
C GLU A 139 -25.95 -30.32 -16.80
N ASP A 140 -26.15 -31.64 -16.95
CA ASP A 140 -27.14 -32.43 -16.22
C ASP A 140 -26.58 -33.21 -15.00
N ASP A 141 -25.26 -33.22 -14.80
CA ASP A 141 -24.61 -33.99 -13.73
C ASP A 141 -23.64 -33.11 -12.92
N LYS A 142 -24.23 -32.39 -11.97
CA LYS A 142 -23.51 -31.45 -11.12
C LYS A 142 -22.43 -32.12 -10.28
N ASP A 143 -22.65 -33.33 -9.80
CA ASP A 143 -21.69 -34.03 -8.94
C ASP A 143 -20.44 -34.43 -9.74
N LEU A 144 -20.64 -34.86 -10.99
CA LEU A 144 -19.56 -35.18 -11.91
C LEU A 144 -18.82 -33.93 -12.40
N PHE A 145 -19.56 -32.84 -12.67
CA PHE A 145 -18.98 -31.52 -12.93
C PHE A 145 -18.06 -31.08 -11.78
N ASP A 146 -18.58 -31.10 -10.55
CA ASP A 146 -17.83 -30.66 -9.37
C ASP A 146 -16.59 -31.54 -9.16
N ALA A 147 -16.69 -32.86 -9.36
CA ALA A 147 -15.55 -33.77 -9.25
C ALA A 147 -14.46 -33.52 -10.30
N GLU A 148 -14.81 -33.34 -11.58
CA GLU A 148 -13.85 -33.08 -12.67
C GLU A 148 -13.28 -31.65 -12.60
N TRP A 149 -14.10 -30.67 -12.22
CA TRP A 149 -13.63 -29.32 -11.92
C TRP A 149 -12.59 -29.33 -10.80
N ASN A 150 -12.88 -30.03 -9.70
CA ASN A 150 -11.94 -30.16 -8.58
C ASN A 150 -10.64 -30.85 -9.00
N LYS A 151 -10.68 -31.94 -9.79
CA LYS A 151 -9.46 -32.58 -10.31
C LYS A 151 -8.62 -31.64 -11.17
N LEU A 152 -9.25 -30.84 -12.02
CA LEU A 152 -8.57 -29.92 -12.93
C LEU A 152 -7.96 -28.73 -12.18
N VAL A 153 -8.64 -28.25 -11.14
CA VAL A 153 -8.12 -27.26 -10.19
C VAL A 153 -6.96 -27.84 -9.38
N ASP A 154 -7.08 -29.08 -8.88
CA ASP A 154 -6.08 -29.79 -8.07
C ASP A 154 -4.80 -30.10 -8.86
N GLY A 155 -4.91 -30.52 -10.13
CA GLY A 155 -3.77 -30.81 -11.01
C GLY A 155 -2.97 -29.57 -11.42
N HIS A 156 -3.57 -28.38 -11.29
CA HIS A 156 -2.94 -27.08 -11.52
C HIS A 156 -2.91 -26.23 -10.25
N ASP A 157 -2.91 -26.89 -9.07
CA ASP A 157 -3.14 -26.19 -7.81
C ASP A 157 -1.90 -25.43 -7.34
N LEU A 158 -1.74 -24.23 -7.90
CA LEU A 158 -0.84 -23.22 -7.36
C LEU A 158 -1.42 -22.58 -6.10
N THR A 159 -2.64 -22.91 -5.66
CA THR A 159 -3.28 -22.28 -4.50
C THR A 159 -2.45 -22.41 -3.22
N PRO A 160 -1.80 -23.54 -2.89
CA PRO A 160 -0.93 -23.63 -1.73
C PRO A 160 0.28 -22.70 -1.84
N ILE A 161 0.85 -22.58 -3.05
CA ILE A 161 2.00 -21.72 -3.33
C ILE A 161 1.59 -20.24 -3.27
N LEU A 162 0.45 -19.88 -3.85
CA LEU A 162 -0.09 -18.52 -3.84
C LEU A 162 -0.55 -18.11 -2.43
N ASN A 163 -1.18 -19.00 -1.67
CA ASN A 163 -1.54 -18.76 -0.28
C ASN A 163 -0.30 -18.62 0.61
N ALA A 164 0.71 -19.46 0.41
CA ALA A 164 1.99 -19.35 1.11
C ALA A 164 2.69 -18.03 0.76
N GLY A 165 2.74 -17.66 -0.52
CA GLY A 165 3.29 -16.40 -0.98
C GLY A 165 2.55 -15.19 -0.43
N LEU A 166 1.21 -15.20 -0.43
CA LEU A 166 0.39 -14.14 0.13
C LEU A 166 0.66 -13.97 1.62
N LYS A 167 0.75 -15.08 2.36
CA LYS A 167 1.11 -15.07 3.78
C LYS A 167 2.50 -14.48 4.01
N GLU A 168 3.49 -14.92 3.24
CA GLU A 168 4.88 -14.42 3.34
C GLU A 168 4.97 -12.92 3.08
N VAL A 169 4.32 -12.46 2.01
CA VAL A 169 4.25 -11.05 1.62
C VAL A 169 3.60 -10.20 2.72
N MET A 170 2.49 -10.68 3.30
CA MET A 170 1.83 -9.99 4.40
C MET A 170 2.69 -9.98 5.68
N ASP A 171 3.29 -11.11 6.04
CA ASP A 171 4.09 -11.25 7.26
C ASP A 171 5.34 -10.34 7.19
N GLU A 172 5.98 -10.23 6.02
CA GLU A 172 7.10 -9.31 5.81
C GLU A 172 6.67 -7.85 5.93
N PHE A 173 5.52 -7.47 5.35
CA PHE A 173 4.97 -6.12 5.53
C PHE A 173 4.69 -5.82 7.00
N ILE A 174 4.05 -6.73 7.74
CA ILE A 174 3.72 -6.54 9.17
C ILE A 174 5.01 -6.38 9.98
N LYS A 175 5.96 -7.29 9.79
CA LYS A 175 7.24 -7.31 10.51
C LYS A 175 8.02 -6.01 10.31
N THR A 176 8.18 -5.59 9.06
CA THR A 176 8.99 -4.42 8.72
C THR A 176 8.30 -3.10 9.09
N ASN A 177 6.96 -3.09 9.21
CA ASN A 177 6.18 -1.90 9.55
C ASN A 177 5.55 -1.96 10.95
N GLN A 178 6.01 -2.87 11.83
CA GLN A 178 5.45 -3.07 13.17
C GLN A 178 5.39 -1.77 13.98
N MET A 179 6.45 -0.95 13.93
CA MET A 179 6.46 0.35 14.61
C MET A 179 5.37 1.29 14.11
N PHE A 180 5.13 1.33 12.80
CA PHE A 180 4.05 2.15 12.24
C PHE A 180 2.69 1.66 12.73
N ILE A 181 2.46 0.34 12.74
CA ILE A 181 1.23 -0.27 13.26
C ILE A 181 1.03 0.14 14.72
N SER A 182 2.08 0.09 15.55
CA SER A 182 2.03 0.54 16.95
C SER A 182 1.73 2.03 17.09
N TYR A 183 2.25 2.89 16.20
CA TYR A 183 1.91 4.32 16.21
C TYR A 183 0.44 4.56 15.84
N VAL A 184 -0.09 3.83 14.85
CA VAL A 184 -1.51 3.89 14.48
C VAL A 184 -2.40 3.49 15.66
N GLN A 185 -2.01 2.44 16.40
CA GLN A 185 -2.70 2.01 17.62
C GLN A 185 -2.66 3.07 18.73
N ALA A 186 -1.50 3.71 18.94
CA ALA A 186 -1.34 4.73 19.97
C ALA A 186 -2.10 6.04 19.67
N MET A 187 -2.31 6.35 18.38
CA MET A 187 -2.98 7.57 17.91
C MET A 187 -4.33 7.26 17.26
N LYS A 188 -5.01 6.20 17.72
CA LYS A 188 -6.22 5.65 17.10
C LYS A 188 -7.29 6.70 16.81
N ASP A 189 -7.61 7.56 17.77
CA ASP A 189 -8.66 8.58 17.62
C ASP A 189 -8.33 9.58 16.50
N ILE A 190 -7.07 10.03 16.45
CA ILE A 190 -6.57 10.95 15.41
C ILE A 190 -6.57 10.25 14.05
N VAL A 191 -6.07 9.02 13.98
CA VAL A 191 -6.02 8.24 12.74
C VAL A 191 -7.44 8.03 12.21
N LYS A 192 -8.39 7.74 13.10
CA LYS A 192 -9.80 7.58 12.73
C LYS A 192 -10.38 8.86 12.13
N GLU A 193 -10.20 10.00 12.77
CA GLU A 193 -10.68 11.29 12.23
C GLU A 193 -10.08 11.60 10.85
N LEU A 194 -8.78 11.36 10.67
CA LEU A 194 -8.11 11.58 9.38
C LEU A 194 -8.55 10.57 8.31
N VAL A 195 -8.78 9.31 8.68
CA VAL A 195 -9.29 8.29 7.74
C VAL A 195 -10.73 8.61 7.35
N ASP A 196 -11.57 9.07 8.28
CA ASP A 196 -12.94 9.47 7.98
C ASP A 196 -12.99 10.65 7.01
N GLU A 197 -12.15 11.65 7.24
CA GLU A 197 -12.00 12.76 6.31
C GLU A 197 -11.50 12.27 4.94
N TYR A 198 -10.45 11.44 4.90
CA TYR A 198 -9.90 10.90 3.66
C TYR A 198 -10.94 10.13 2.86
N VAL A 199 -11.69 9.24 3.52
CA VAL A 199 -12.73 8.42 2.92
C VAL A 199 -13.85 9.28 2.37
N LYS A 200 -14.27 10.29 3.14
CA LYS A 200 -15.35 11.19 2.74
C LYS A 200 -14.95 12.02 1.52
N GLU A 201 -13.79 12.68 1.58
CA GLU A 201 -13.30 13.55 0.50
C GLU A 201 -12.92 12.76 -0.76
N GLY A 202 -12.43 11.53 -0.59
CA GLY A 202 -12.10 10.61 -1.69
C GLY A 202 -13.27 9.79 -2.22
N GLN A 203 -14.46 9.88 -1.60
CA GLN A 203 -15.64 9.05 -1.91
C GLN A 203 -15.36 7.54 -1.85
N LEU A 204 -14.59 7.09 -0.85
CA LEU A 204 -14.09 5.72 -0.71
C LEU A 204 -14.91 4.92 0.32
N GLU A 205 -16.20 4.68 0.05
CA GLU A 205 -17.11 4.05 1.03
C GLU A 205 -16.60 2.70 1.57
N ASN A 206 -15.93 1.92 0.73
CA ASN A 206 -15.36 0.60 1.05
C ASN A 206 -13.84 0.62 1.27
N SER A 207 -13.31 1.73 1.77
CA SER A 207 -11.89 1.90 2.09
C SER A 207 -11.35 0.83 3.04
N TYR A 208 -10.22 0.22 2.67
CA TYR A 208 -9.52 -0.73 3.52
C TYR A 208 -8.78 -0.05 4.68
N LEU A 209 -8.56 1.27 4.62
CA LEU A 209 -7.99 2.03 5.75
C LEU A 209 -8.87 1.96 7.00
N LYS A 210 -10.17 1.74 6.81
CA LYS A 210 -11.10 1.52 7.92
C LYS A 210 -10.72 0.32 8.77
N ILE A 211 -10.07 -0.71 8.19
CA ILE A 211 -9.55 -1.86 8.95
C ILE A 211 -8.58 -1.36 10.03
N PHE A 212 -7.63 -0.50 9.68
CA PHE A 212 -6.64 0.00 10.62
C PHE A 212 -7.19 1.06 11.56
N ALA A 213 -8.11 1.91 11.07
CA ALA A 213 -8.67 3.01 11.85
C ALA A 213 -9.74 2.58 12.87
N TYR A 214 -10.53 1.54 12.57
CA TYR A 214 -11.69 1.17 13.39
C TYR A 214 -11.53 -0.12 14.18
N GLU A 215 -10.52 -0.93 13.86
CA GLU A 215 -10.31 -2.16 14.61
C GLU A 215 -9.84 -1.88 16.03
N LYS A 216 -10.21 -2.76 16.97
CA LYS A 216 -9.80 -2.64 18.37
C LYS A 216 -8.28 -2.70 18.46
N ASN A 217 -7.71 -1.92 19.38
CA ASN A 217 -6.27 -1.88 19.61
C ASN A 217 -5.68 -3.30 19.74
N GLY A 218 -4.70 -3.60 18.88
CA GLY A 218 -4.01 -4.88 18.87
C GLY A 218 -4.61 -5.93 17.95
N LYS A 219 -5.76 -5.68 17.31
CA LYS A 219 -6.45 -6.63 16.41
C LYS A 219 -6.35 -6.29 14.93
N GLU A 220 -5.67 -5.20 14.57
CA GLU A 220 -5.52 -4.74 13.18
C GLU A 220 -4.85 -5.79 12.31
N VAL A 221 -3.79 -6.43 12.82
CA VAL A 221 -3.05 -7.47 12.12
C VAL A 221 -3.91 -8.71 11.91
N ASP A 222 -4.63 -9.16 12.95
CA ASP A 222 -5.52 -10.31 12.85
C ASP A 222 -6.63 -10.07 11.83
N ARG A 223 -7.19 -8.86 11.84
CA ARG A 223 -8.21 -8.47 10.86
C ARG A 223 -7.65 -8.38 9.44
N LEU A 224 -6.46 -7.82 9.26
CA LEU A 224 -5.77 -7.80 7.97
C LEU A 224 -5.63 -9.23 7.41
N LYS A 225 -5.08 -10.16 8.20
CA LYS A 225 -4.94 -11.57 7.80
C LYS A 225 -6.28 -12.25 7.55
N LYS A 226 -7.34 -11.84 8.23
CA LYS A 226 -8.68 -12.36 8.04
C LYS A 226 -9.35 -11.82 6.77
N GLU A 227 -9.15 -10.56 6.41
CA GLU A 227 -9.85 -9.92 5.29
C GLU A 227 -9.11 -10.04 3.96
N VAL A 228 -7.78 -10.11 3.96
CA VAL A 228 -7.00 -10.30 2.74
C VAL A 228 -7.08 -11.74 2.28
N LYS A 229 -7.59 -11.96 1.06
CA LYS A 229 -7.75 -13.29 0.46
C LYS A 229 -7.01 -13.48 -0.86
N SER A 230 -6.54 -12.39 -1.45
CA SER A 230 -5.84 -12.39 -2.73
C SER A 230 -4.65 -11.42 -2.70
N PHE A 231 -3.74 -11.56 -3.66
CA PHE A 231 -2.69 -10.56 -3.87
C PHE A 231 -3.30 -9.23 -4.30
N GLU A 232 -4.42 -9.25 -5.03
CA GLU A 232 -5.15 -8.04 -5.44
C GLU A 232 -5.69 -7.26 -4.24
N ASP A 233 -6.31 -7.93 -3.27
CA ASP A 233 -6.77 -7.31 -2.02
C ASP A 233 -5.59 -6.63 -1.32
N PHE A 234 -4.48 -7.35 -1.16
CA PHE A 234 -3.32 -6.81 -0.47
C PHE A 234 -2.72 -5.62 -1.21
N ASN A 235 -2.62 -5.69 -2.54
CA ASN A 235 -2.15 -4.61 -3.38
C ASN A 235 -3.03 -3.35 -3.24
N ASN A 236 -4.35 -3.53 -3.19
CA ASN A 236 -5.30 -2.43 -3.01
C ASN A 236 -5.13 -1.77 -1.63
N ILE A 237 -4.98 -2.56 -0.57
CA ILE A 237 -4.68 -2.07 0.79
C ILE A 237 -3.41 -1.23 0.80
N LEU A 238 -2.31 -1.77 0.28
CA LEU A 238 -1.01 -1.09 0.28
C LEU A 238 -1.05 0.19 -0.55
N THR A 239 -1.72 0.15 -1.71
CA THR A 239 -1.91 1.33 -2.56
C THR A 239 -2.67 2.42 -1.80
N GLU A 240 -3.75 2.05 -1.10
CA GLU A 240 -4.56 2.99 -0.35
C GLU A 240 -3.81 3.61 0.84
N ILE A 241 -3.05 2.80 1.60
CA ILE A 241 -2.15 3.29 2.66
C ILE A 241 -1.15 4.29 2.06
N ASN A 242 -0.52 3.96 0.94
CA ASN A 242 0.47 4.84 0.32
C ASN A 242 -0.15 6.17 -0.18
N MET A 243 -1.38 6.15 -0.69
CA MET A 243 -2.12 7.36 -1.08
C MET A 243 -2.51 8.21 0.13
N PHE A 244 -3.04 7.60 1.19
CA PHE A 244 -3.37 8.28 2.45
C PHE A 244 -2.16 8.97 3.07
N LEU A 245 -1.02 8.28 3.14
CA LEU A 245 0.24 8.86 3.63
C LEU A 245 0.72 10.00 2.72
N GLY A 246 0.48 9.92 1.40
CA GLY A 246 0.73 11.00 0.46
C GLY A 246 -0.10 12.24 0.77
N SER A 247 -1.40 12.07 0.94
CA SER A 247 -2.35 13.12 1.31
C SER A 247 -2.01 13.75 2.66
N PHE A 248 -1.56 12.93 3.62
CA PHE A 248 -1.10 13.43 4.90
C PHE A 248 0.10 14.37 4.74
N LEU A 249 1.15 13.93 4.02
CA LEU A 249 2.33 14.76 3.74
C LEU A 249 1.96 16.03 2.96
N TYR A 250 1.07 15.92 1.97
CA TYR A 250 0.58 17.05 1.20
C TYR A 250 -0.14 18.09 2.06
N SER A 251 -0.76 17.66 3.16
CA SER A 251 -1.48 18.52 4.10
C SER A 251 -0.58 19.23 5.12
N ILE A 252 0.71 18.88 5.19
CA ILE A 252 1.71 19.50 6.09
C ILE A 252 2.93 20.04 5.32
N PRO A 253 2.72 20.90 4.30
CA PRO A 253 3.77 21.28 3.35
C PRO A 253 4.99 21.94 4.01
N ASP A 254 4.78 22.73 5.07
CA ASP A 254 5.88 23.43 5.76
C ASP A 254 6.81 22.43 6.47
N LYS A 255 6.25 21.35 7.03
CA LYS A 255 7.03 20.27 7.67
C LYS A 255 7.80 19.46 6.65
N VAL A 256 7.17 19.18 5.51
CA VAL A 256 7.83 18.48 4.39
C VAL A 256 8.99 19.31 3.87
N LYS A 257 8.78 20.61 3.62
CA LYS A 257 9.84 21.52 3.17
C LYS A 257 11.02 21.53 4.14
N LEU A 258 10.75 21.72 5.44
CA LEU A 258 11.78 21.71 6.46
C LEU A 258 12.57 20.38 6.52
N PHE A 259 11.89 19.24 6.30
CA PHE A 259 12.56 17.95 6.20
C PHE A 259 13.47 17.86 4.98
N MET A 260 12.98 18.25 3.79
CA MET A 260 13.74 18.20 2.54
C MET A 260 15.00 19.07 2.62
N ASP A 261 14.87 20.31 3.11
CA ASP A 261 16.00 21.24 3.23
C ASP A 261 17.07 20.72 4.19
N LYS A 262 16.66 20.05 5.29
CA LYS A 262 17.58 19.59 6.33
C LYS A 262 18.29 18.28 5.99
N TYR A 263 17.65 17.38 5.25
CA TYR A 263 18.11 15.99 5.11
C TYR A 263 18.29 15.50 3.68
N VAL A 264 17.62 16.11 2.69
CA VAL A 264 17.67 15.64 1.29
C VAL A 264 18.49 16.59 0.44
N ASN A 265 18.21 17.89 0.52
CA ASN A 265 18.84 18.92 -0.31
C ASN A 265 20.16 19.44 0.28
N LYS A 266 20.76 18.72 1.24
CA LYS A 266 22.05 19.14 1.77
C LYS A 266 23.10 19.01 0.65
N PRO A 267 23.85 20.07 0.33
CA PRO A 267 24.96 19.94 -0.59
C PRO A 267 25.93 18.91 -0.03
N ALA A 268 26.38 17.99 -0.88
CA ALA A 268 27.45 17.06 -0.53
C ALA A 268 28.63 17.88 -0.01
N LYS A 269 29.03 17.62 1.24
CA LYS A 269 30.22 18.21 1.84
C LYS A 269 31.44 17.41 1.45
#